data_AF-A0A531KBF3-F1
#
_entry.id   AF-A0A531KBF3-F1
#
_cell.length_a   1.000
_cell.length_b   1.000
_cell.length_c   1.000
_cell.angle_alpha   90.00
_cell.angle_beta   90.00
_cell.angle_gamma   90.00
#
_symmetry.space_group_name_H-M   'P 1'
#
loop_
_entity.id
_entity.type
_entity.pdbx_description
1 polymer ?
#
loop_
_entity_poly.entity_id
_entity_poly.type
_entity_poly.pdbx_seq_one_letter_code
_entity_poly.pdbx_strand_id
1 'polypeptide(L)' 'AMSGDAGSIAALADVRIGRRVFVHINNTNPVLDENSAELAAVEAAGWEVARDGMEMEF' A
#
# COMPACT_ATOMS: atom_id res chain seq x y z
N ALA A 1 -2.55 8.73 -7.11
CA ALA A 1 -2.09 7.39 -7.52
C ALA A 1 -1.33 6.74 -6.37
N MET A 2 -1.25 5.42 -6.31
CA MET A 2 -0.50 4.73 -5.25
C MET A 2 1.01 4.96 -5.41
N SER A 3 1.51 4.78 -6.62
CA SER A 3 2.92 4.91 -7.01
C SER A 3 3.18 6.10 -7.94
N GLY A 4 4.45 6.27 -8.34
CA GLY A 4 4.95 7.39 -9.15
C GLY A 4 5.46 8.56 -8.30
N ASP A 5 6.16 9.50 -8.93
CA ASP A 5 6.84 10.62 -8.25
C ASP A 5 5.89 11.52 -7.45
N ALA A 6 4.64 11.63 -7.90
CA ALA A 6 3.57 12.35 -7.21
C ALA A 6 2.54 11.40 -6.54
N GLY A 7 2.89 10.12 -6.39
CA GLY A 7 2.05 9.11 -5.76
C GLY A 7 2.10 9.16 -4.23
N SER A 8 1.12 8.53 -3.58
CA SER A 8 1.01 8.50 -2.12
C SER A 8 2.25 7.90 -1.43
N ILE A 9 2.88 6.88 -2.03
CA ILE A 9 4.09 6.27 -1.48
C ILE A 9 5.23 7.30 -1.41
N ALA A 10 5.49 8.01 -2.50
CA ALA A 10 6.54 9.04 -2.55
C ALA A 10 6.22 10.22 -1.62
N ALA A 11 4.96 10.68 -1.64
CA ALA A 11 4.52 11.83 -0.85
C ALA A 11 4.61 11.63 0.67
N LEU A 12 4.60 10.38 1.15
CA LEU A 12 4.61 10.03 2.57
C LEU A 12 5.90 9.34 3.01
N ALA A 13 6.90 9.23 2.13
CA ALA A 13 8.15 8.52 2.41
C ALA A 13 8.90 9.06 3.64
N ASP A 14 8.93 10.39 3.80
CA ASP A 14 9.69 11.06 4.87
C ASP A 14 8.88 11.28 6.16
N VAL A 15 7.60 10.90 6.19
CA VAL A 15 6.74 11.04 7.37
C VAL A 15 6.94 9.86 8.29
N ARG A 16 7.26 10.10 9.57
CA ARG A 16 7.39 9.04 10.57
C ARG A 16 6.02 8.47 10.94
N ILE A 17 5.71 7.31 10.37
CA ILE A 17 4.47 6.56 10.61
C ILE A 17 4.86 5.13 11.00
N GLY A 18 4.28 4.61 12.08
CA GLY A 18 4.59 3.26 12.58
C GLY A 18 4.14 2.14 11.63
N ARG A 19 2.91 2.24 11.10
CA ARG A 19 2.33 1.27 10.18
C ARG A 19 1.55 2.00 9.09
N ARG A 20 1.76 1.62 7.82
CA ARG A 20 1.11 2.25 6.66
C ARG A 20 0.29 1.21 5.91
N VAL A 21 -0.99 1.48 5.70
CA VAL A 21 -1.91 0.52 5.09
C VAL A 21 -2.75 1.22 4.02
N PHE A 22 -2.76 0.68 2.80
CA PHE A 22 -3.68 1.10 1.75
C PHE A 22 -5.04 0.42 1.91
N VAL A 23 -6.09 1.24 1.85
CA VAL A 23 -7.51 0.83 1.90
C VAL A 23 -8.26 1.41 0.71
N HIS A 24 -9.54 1.05 0.54
CA HIS A 24 -10.38 1.52 -0.58
C HIS A 24 -9.74 1.29 -1.96
N ILE A 25 -9.26 0.06 -2.18
CA ILE A 25 -8.58 -0.29 -3.42
C ILE A 25 -9.63 -0.65 -4.48
N ASN A 26 -9.54 0.00 -5.64
CA ASN A 26 -10.40 -0.31 -6.78
C ASN A 26 -10.11 -1.73 -7.31
N ASN A 27 -11.15 -2.43 -7.78
CA ASN A 27 -11.04 -3.82 -8.25
C ASN A 27 -10.05 -4.04 -9.41
N THR A 28 -9.73 -3.01 -10.19
CA THR A 28 -8.75 -3.11 -11.30
C THR A 28 -7.31 -2.84 -10.87
N ASN A 29 -7.05 -2.57 -9.59
CA ASN A 29 -5.70 -2.25 -9.15
C ASN A 29 -4.85 -3.52 -9.08
N PRO A 30 -3.69 -3.60 -9.79
CA PRO A 30 -2.87 -4.79 -9.83
C PRO A 30 -2.35 -5.25 -8.45
N VAL A 31 -2.32 -4.37 -7.45
CA VAL A 31 -1.94 -4.74 -6.07
C VAL A 31 -2.88 -5.75 -5.42
N LEU A 32 -4.04 -6.03 -6.02
CA LEU A 32 -4.94 -7.11 -5.59
C LEU A 32 -4.50 -8.50 -6.08
N ASP A 33 -3.58 -8.57 -7.05
CA ASP A 33 -2.93 -9.82 -7.45
C ASP A 33 -1.69 -10.05 -6.57
N GLU A 34 -1.74 -11.13 -5.78
CA GLU A 34 -0.70 -11.52 -4.81
C GLU A 34 0.66 -11.81 -5.47
N ASN A 35 0.69 -12.06 -6.79
CA ASN A 35 1.92 -12.32 -7.53
C ASN A 35 2.39 -11.12 -8.38
N SER A 36 1.72 -9.98 -8.27
CA SER A 36 2.04 -8.79 -9.05
C SER A 36 3.34 -8.12 -8.60
N ALA A 37 4.05 -7.53 -9.56
CA ALA A 37 5.22 -6.70 -9.24
C ALA A 37 4.81 -5.44 -8.46
N GLU A 38 3.59 -4.97 -8.64
CA GLU A 38 3.02 -3.81 -7.97
C GLU A 38 2.79 -4.06 -6.48
N LEU A 39 2.24 -5.22 -6.09
CA LEU A 39 2.12 -5.57 -4.67
C LEU A 39 3.51 -5.68 -4.03
N ALA A 40 4.45 -6.37 -4.69
CA ALA A 40 5.83 -6.50 -4.21
C ALA A 40 6.50 -5.12 -4.02
N ALA A 41 6.25 -4.16 -4.90
CA ALA A 41 6.77 -2.80 -4.78
C ALA A 41 6.15 -2.02 -3.61
N VAL A 42 4.84 -2.20 -3.36
CA VAL A 42 4.14 -1.61 -2.21
C VAL A 42 4.70 -2.14 -0.89
N GLU A 43 4.84 -3.46 -0.78
CA GLU A 43 5.41 -4.12 0.40
C GLU A 43 6.88 -3.72 0.63
N ALA A 44 7.68 -3.66 -0.44
CA ALA A 44 9.07 -3.21 -0.37
C ALA A 44 9.20 -1.74 0.09
N ALA A 45 8.19 -0.91 -0.16
CA ALA A 45 8.10 0.46 0.34
C ALA A 45 7.60 0.56 1.80
N GLY A 46 7.38 -0.58 2.47
CA GLY A 46 6.91 -0.65 3.86
C GLY A 46 5.43 -0.36 4.03
N TRP A 47 4.63 -0.59 2.99
CA TRP A 47 3.18 -0.46 3.02
C TRP A 47 2.50 -1.83 2.98
N GLU A 48 1.37 -1.95 3.66
CA GLU A 48 0.49 -3.10 3.57
C GLU A 48 -0.73 -2.79 2.71
N VAL A 49 -1.32 -3.82 2.11
CA VAL A 49 -2.64 -3.75 1.47
C VAL A 49 -3.67 -4.34 2.43
N ALA A 50 -4.68 -3.55 2.80
CA ALA A 50 -5.75 -4.04 3.64
C ALA A 50 -6.55 -5.13 2.93
N ARG A 51 -7.02 -6.09 3.72
CA ARG A 51 -7.92 -7.17 3.31
C ARG A 51 -9.12 -7.21 4.23
N ASP A 52 -10.21 -7.78 3.74
CA ASP A 52 -11.41 -7.98 4.55
C ASP A 52 -11.07 -8.77 5.83
N GLY A 53 -11.58 -8.30 6.96
CA GLY A 53 -11.30 -8.89 8.28
C GLY A 53 -9.93 -8.54 8.87
N MET A 54 -9.14 -7.64 8.26
CA MET A 54 -7.92 -7.12 8.88
C MET A 54 -8.27 -6.31 10.15
N GLU A 55 -7.73 -6.75 11.29
CA GLU A 55 -7.82 -6.05 12.57
C GLU A 55 -6.55 -5.23 12.83
N MET A 56 -6.69 -4.20 13.66
CA MET A 56 -5.60 -3.29 14.03
C MET A 56 -5.41 -3.34 15.53
N GLU A 57 -4.17 -3.62 15.94
CA GLU A 57 -3.71 -3.51 17.33
C GLU A 57 -2.63 -2.43 17.39
N PHE A 58 -2.63 -1.63 18.45
CA PHE A 58 -1.79 -0.42 18.59
C PHE A 58 -1.07 -0.39 19.93
#